data_AF-A0AAP9UP11-F1
#
_entry.id   AF-A0AAP9UP11-F1
#
_cell.length_a   1.000
_cell.length_b   1.000
_cell.length_c   1.000
_cell.angle_alpha   90.00
_cell.angle_beta   90.00
_cell.angle_gamma   90.00
#
_symmetry.space_group_name_H-M   'P 1'
#
loop_
_entity.id
_entity.type
_entity.pdbx_description
1 polymer ?
#
loop_
_entity_poly.entity_id
_entity_poly.type
_entity_poly.pdbx_seq_one_letter_code
_entity_poly.pdbx_strand_id
1 'polypeptide(L)' 'MMGTIVAIKNHEMTILEEVSRAVYTEMLKEASDSEEQIYISWKEDFDSDYGY' A
#
# COMPACT_ATOMS: atom_id res chain seq x y z
N MET A 1 -9.06 10.87 -0.04
CA MET A 1 -7.89 10.71 0.83
C MET A 1 -6.86 9.93 0.05
N MET A 2 -5.62 10.40 0.07
CA MET A 2 -4.48 9.67 -0.48
C MET A 2 -3.76 8.96 0.67
N GLY A 3 -3.02 7.92 0.33
CA GLY A 3 -2.28 7.16 1.31
C GLY A 3 -1.07 6.48 0.70
N THR A 4 -0.28 5.92 1.58
CA THR A 4 0.93 5.19 1.27
C THR A 4 0.65 3.69 1.31
N ILE A 5 1.03 2.98 0.24
CA ILE A 5 1.06 1.52 0.18
C ILE A 5 2.48 1.04 0.43
N VAL A 6 2.60 0.06 1.31
CA VAL A 6 3.83 -0.73 1.48
C VAL A 6 3.55 -2.14 0.97
N ALA A 7 4.27 -2.55 -0.06
CA ALA A 7 4.18 -3.88 -0.64
C ALA A 7 5.51 -4.62 -0.45
N ILE A 8 5.44 -5.88 -0.03
CA ILE A 8 6.60 -6.78 0.06
C ILE A 8 6.37 -7.97 -0.85
N LYS A 9 7.30 -8.19 -1.77
CA LYS A 9 7.26 -9.27 -2.76
C LYS A 9 8.67 -9.80 -2.97
N ASN A 10 8.86 -11.12 -2.92
CA ASN A 10 10.16 -11.76 -3.20
C ASN A 10 11.35 -11.18 -2.41
N HIS A 11 11.14 -10.80 -1.14
CA HIS A 11 12.11 -10.12 -0.27
C HIS A 11 12.48 -8.68 -0.69
N GLU A 12 11.78 -8.11 -1.68
CA GLU A 12 11.88 -6.70 -2.06
C GLU A 12 10.70 -5.92 -1.45
N MET A 13 10.99 -4.71 -0.98
CA MET A 13 10.01 -3.77 -0.44
C MET A 13 9.80 -2.63 -1.43
N THR A 14 8.55 -2.35 -1.76
CA THR A 14 8.13 -1.23 -2.60
C THR A 14 7.21 -0.32 -1.80
N ILE A 15 7.47 0.98 -1.84
CA ILE A 15 6.65 2.01 -1.20
C ILE A 15 6.04 2.86 -2.32
N LEU A 16 4.72 3.03 -2.27
CA LEU A 16 3.97 3.89 -3.19
C LEU A 16 3.25 4.95 -2.36
N GLU A 17 3.62 6.21 -2.54
CA GLU A 17 3.01 7.35 -1.85
C GLU A 17 1.92 7.99 -2.71
N GLU A 18 1.08 8.85 -2.10
CA GLU A 18 0.00 9.56 -2.78
C GLU A 18 -0.95 8.65 -3.59
N VAL A 19 -1.14 7.41 -3.14
CA VAL A 19 -1.97 6.44 -3.82
C VAL A 19 -3.43 6.69 -3.46
N SER A 20 -4.35 6.37 -4.37
CA SER A 20 -5.78 6.40 -4.06
C SER A 20 -6.25 5.07 -3.47
N ARG A 21 -7.29 5.11 -2.64
CA ARG A 21 -7.89 3.89 -2.07
C ARG A 21 -8.42 2.92 -3.13
N ALA A 22 -8.81 3.42 -4.30
CA ALA A 22 -9.22 2.59 -5.43
C ALA A 22 -8.07 1.71 -5.92
N VAL A 23 -6.90 2.30 -6.17
CA VAL A 23 -5.69 1.59 -6.59
C VAL A 23 -5.27 0.56 -5.55
N TYR A 24 -5.31 0.89 -4.26
CA TYR A 24 -5.06 -0.10 -3.20
C TYR A 24 -5.99 -1.31 -3.25
N THR A 25 -7.28 -1.07 -3.50
CA THR A 25 -8.28 -2.14 -3.57
C THR A 25 -8.04 -3.05 -4.77
N GLU A 26 -7.63 -2.48 -5.91
CA GLU A 26 -7.22 -3.23 -7.10
C GLU A 26 -5.97 -4.07 -6.82
N MET A 27 -4.93 -3.49 -6.22
CA MET A 27 -3.69 -4.21 -5.86
C MET A 27 -3.94 -5.35 -4.86
N LEU A 28 -4.84 -5.15 -3.88
CA LEU A 28 -5.23 -6.20 -2.94
C LEU A 28 -5.88 -7.39 -3.64
N LYS A 29 -6.73 -7.11 -4.64
CA LYS A 29 -7.39 -8.15 -5.42
C LYS A 29 -6.37 -8.92 -6.25
N GLU A 30 -5.50 -8.21 -6.96
CA GLU A 30 -4.41 -8.83 -7.73
C GLU A 30 -3.49 -9.68 -6.85
N ALA A 31 -3.18 -9.22 -5.63
CA ALA A 31 -2.39 -9.99 -4.68
C ALA A 31 -3.12 -11.24 -4.17
N SER A 32 -4.43 -11.14 -3.93
CA SER A 32 -5.26 -12.28 -3.49
C SER A 32 -5.40 -13.35 -4.56
N ASP A 33 -5.38 -12.95 -5.84
CA ASP A 33 -5.46 -13.84 -7.00
C ASP A 33 -4.09 -14.44 -7.39
N SER A 34 -3.00 -14.01 -6.74
CA SER A 34 -1.64 -14.49 -7.01
C SER A 34 -1.30 -15.75 -6.21
N GLU A 35 -0.55 -16.68 -6.81
CA GLU A 35 0.05 -17.82 -6.10
C GLU A 35 1.28 -17.42 -5.26
N GLU A 36 1.80 -16.21 -5.44
CA GLU A 36 2.94 -15.68 -4.69
C GLU A 36 2.49 -15.10 -3.33
N GLN A 37 3.33 -15.23 -2.30
CA GLN A 37 3.10 -14.54 -1.03
C GLN A 37 3.42 -13.05 -1.17
N ILE A 38 2.40 -12.24 -1.44
CA ILE A 38 2.47 -10.79 -1.52
C ILE A 38 1.83 -10.19 -0.27
N TYR A 39 2.59 -9.39 0.48
CA TYR A 39 2.08 -8.67 1.63
C TYR A 39 1.86 -7.20 1.25
N ILE A 40 0.65 -6.68 1.48
CA ILE A 40 0.28 -5.29 1.18
C ILE A 40 -0.32 -4.66 2.44
N SER A 41 0.19 -3.48 2.81
CA SER A 41 -0.32 -2.64 3.88
C SER A 41 -0.67 -1.24 3.36
N TRP A 42 -1.75 -0.65 3.90
CA TRP A 42 -2.21 0.69 3.56
C TRP A 42 -2.16 1.60 4.79
N LYS A 43 -1.55 2.77 4.63
CA LYS A 43 -1.54 3.84 5.61
C LYS A 43 -2.10 5.09 4.95
N GLU A 44 -3.22 5.62 5.45
CA GLU A 44 -3.63 6.96 5.02
C GLU A 44 -2.61 7.96 5.54
N ASP A 45 -2.26 8.95 4.74
CA ASP A 45 -1.42 10.06 5.16
C ASP A 45 -2.26 10.96 6.09
N PHE A 46 -2.59 10.44 7.27
CA PHE A 46 -3.04 11.23 8.40
C PHE A 46 -1.82 11.90 8.96
N ASP A 47 -1.54 13.06 8.41
CA ASP A 47 -0.47 13.89 8.90
C ASP A 47 -0.89 14.56 10.22
N SER A 48 -0.78 13.81 11.32
CA SER A 48 -0.86 14.38 12.68
C SER A 48 0.52 14.75 13.24
N ASP A 49 1.60 14.39 12.54
CA ASP A 49 2.98 14.56 13.01
C ASP A 49 3.71 15.76 12.35
N TYR A 50 3.15 16.42 11.33
CA TYR A 50 3.52 17.80 10.95
C TYR A 50 2.87 18.85 11.89
N GLY A 51 2.87 18.57 13.19
CA GLY A 51 2.52 19.50 14.27
C GLY A 51 3.79 20.03 14.95
N TYR A 52 4.03 21.35 14.78
CA TYR A 52 5.04 22.24 15.39
C TYR A 52 5.85 21.75 16.59
#